data_AF-A0A378U9H9-F1
#
_entry.id   AF-A0A378U9H9-F1
#
_cell.length_a   1.000
_cell.length_b   1.000
_cell.length_c   1.000
_cell.angle_alpha   90.00
_cell.angle_beta   90.00
_cell.angle_gamma   90.00
#
_symmetry.space_group_name_H-M   'P 1'
#
loop_
_entity.id
_entity.type
_entity.pdbx_description
1 polymer ?
#
loop_
_entity_poly.entity_id
_entity_poly.type
_entity_poly.pdbx_seq_one_letter_code
_entity_poly.pdbx_strand_id
1 'polypeptide(L)'
;MQLGQRGPANGLGIAALILAIVALLLTWSVIGGLIFGIVALVLGFLGRGRHQRGEATNGGVATAGIVLGAIACVLSLVFVGIWVYFGQRWFDDIGGRDYVHCLQEAGDDTVAQQRCEKEFERRVEDSFGVTPTTSR
;
A
#
# COMPACT_ATOMS: atom_id res chain seq x y z
N MET A 1 -47.81 -20.42 -10.72
CA MET A 1 -46.61 -19.91 -10.03
C MET A 1 -45.48 -19.85 -11.05
N GLN A 2 -45.18 -18.67 -11.59
CA GLN A 2 -43.96 -18.49 -12.38
C GLN A 2 -42.78 -18.50 -11.40
N LEU A 3 -42.05 -19.61 -11.34
CA LEU A 3 -40.72 -19.61 -10.75
C LEU A 3 -39.88 -18.69 -11.64
N GLY A 4 -39.64 -17.46 -11.17
CA GLY A 4 -38.72 -16.56 -11.83
C GLY A 4 -37.37 -17.28 -11.98
N GLN A 5 -37.02 -17.67 -13.21
CA GLN A 5 -35.68 -18.12 -13.52
C GLN A 5 -34.73 -16.96 -13.21
N ARG A 6 -34.18 -16.95 -12.00
CA ARG A 6 -33.04 -16.09 -11.68
C ARG A 6 -31.94 -16.50 -12.65
N GLY A 7 -31.51 -15.55 -13.49
CA GLY A 7 -30.39 -15.76 -14.40
C GLY A 7 -29.12 -16.20 -13.65
N PRO A 8 -28.11 -16.70 -14.36
CA PRO A 8 -26.88 -17.22 -13.76
C PRO A 8 -26.27 -16.25 -12.73
N ALA A 9 -25.86 -16.75 -11.56
CA ALA A 9 -25.40 -15.98 -10.41
C ALA A 9 -23.94 -15.48 -10.55
N ASN A 10 -23.65 -14.81 -11.67
CA ASN A 10 -22.31 -14.42 -12.11
C ASN A 10 -21.70 -13.21 -11.37
N GLY A 11 -22.50 -12.47 -10.58
CA GLY A 11 -22.09 -11.19 -9.99
C GLY A 11 -20.80 -11.25 -9.14
N LEU A 12 -20.60 -12.33 -8.38
CA LEU A 12 -19.40 -12.48 -7.53
C LEU A 12 -18.11 -12.60 -8.35
N GLY A 13 -18.13 -13.36 -9.45
CA GLY A 13 -16.95 -13.51 -10.31
C GLY A 13 -16.57 -12.19 -10.99
N ILE A 14 -17.55 -11.42 -11.44
CA ILE A 14 -17.33 -10.11 -12.07
C ILE A 14 -16.79 -9.10 -11.04
N ALA A 15 -17.40 -9.03 -9.86
CA ALA A 15 -16.94 -8.15 -8.79
C ALA A 15 -15.50 -8.47 -8.37
N ALA A 16 -15.16 -9.76 -8.24
CA ALA A 16 -13.80 -10.20 -7.95
C ALA A 16 -12.81 -9.72 -9.01
N LEU A 17 -13.15 -9.84 -10.30
CA LEU A 17 -12.28 -9.39 -11.39
C LEU A 17 -12.07 -7.87 -11.37
N ILE A 18 -13.14 -7.08 -11.22
CA ILE A 18 -13.04 -5.61 -11.19
C ILE A 18 -12.17 -5.17 -10.01
N LEU A 19 -12.40 -5.74 -8.82
CA LEU A 19 -11.61 -5.40 -7.65
C LEU A 19 -10.15 -5.82 -7.76
N ALA A 20 -9.86 -6.95 -8.42
CA ALA A 20 -8.49 -7.35 -8.70
C ALA A 20 -7.77 -6.36 -9.64
N ILE A 21 -8.47 -5.85 -10.67
CA ILE A 21 -7.90 -4.83 -11.56
C ILE A 21 -7.64 -3.53 -10.80
N VAL A 22 -8.61 -3.07 -10.00
CA VAL A 22 -8.43 -1.88 -9.15
C VAL A 22 -7.28 -2.09 -8.18
N ALA A 23 -7.16 -3.27 -7.57
CA ALA A 23 -6.05 -3.61 -6.69
C ALA A 23 -4.69 -3.50 -7.41
N LEU A 24 -4.58 -4.04 -8.62
CA LEU A 24 -3.36 -3.95 -9.43
C LEU A 24 -2.96 -2.50 -9.72
N LEU A 25 -3.92 -1.66 -10.11
CA LEU A 25 -3.67 -0.22 -10.35
C LEU A 25 -3.24 0.53 -9.09
N LEU A 26 -3.62 0.01 -7.92
CA LEU A 26 -3.33 0.59 -6.61
C LEU A 26 -2.14 -0.09 -5.89
N THR A 27 -1.41 -1.00 -6.53
CA THR A 27 -0.27 -1.72 -5.90
C THR A 27 0.86 -0.80 -5.43
N TRP A 28 1.07 0.32 -6.12
CA TRP A 28 2.06 1.33 -5.72
C TRP A 28 1.65 2.11 -4.46
N SER A 29 0.35 2.15 -4.17
CA SER A 29 -0.19 2.70 -2.93
C SER A 29 -0.11 1.66 -1.83
N VAL A 30 0.44 2.03 -0.67
CA VAL A 30 0.72 1.12 0.45
C VAL A 30 -0.53 0.35 0.91
N ILE A 31 -1.71 0.96 0.84
CA ILE A 31 -2.95 0.44 1.44
C ILE A 31 -3.92 -0.13 0.40
N GLY A 32 -4.00 0.48 -0.78
CA GLY A 32 -5.04 0.16 -1.76
C GLY A 32 -4.92 -1.25 -2.34
N GLY A 33 -3.73 -1.63 -2.81
CA GLY A 33 -3.54 -2.91 -3.47
C GLY A 33 -3.81 -4.12 -2.57
N LEU A 34 -3.49 -4.04 -1.28
CA LEU A 34 -3.68 -5.15 -0.35
C LEU A 34 -5.16 -5.34 0.02
N ILE A 35 -5.88 -4.27 0.37
CA ILE A 35 -7.29 -4.36 0.76
C ILE A 35 -8.14 -4.85 -0.41
N PHE A 36 -8.01 -4.20 -1.57
CA PHE A 36 -8.80 -4.58 -2.74
C PHE A 36 -8.40 -5.98 -3.25
N GLY A 37 -7.13 -6.37 -3.14
CA GLY A 37 -6.65 -7.71 -3.47
C GLY A 37 -7.28 -8.79 -2.59
N ILE A 38 -7.34 -8.59 -1.28
CA ILE A 38 -7.98 -9.53 -0.34
C ILE A 38 -9.48 -9.67 -0.61
N VAL A 39 -10.18 -8.55 -0.81
CA VAL A 39 -11.62 -8.60 -1.13
C VAL A 39 -11.86 -9.32 -2.46
N ALA A 40 -11.01 -9.09 -3.48
CA ALA A 40 -11.07 -9.79 -4.75
C ALA A 40 -10.88 -11.31 -4.58
N LEU A 41 -9.94 -11.74 -3.73
CA LEU A 41 -9.73 -13.16 -3.42
C LEU A 41 -10.99 -13.79 -2.81
N VAL A 42 -11.58 -13.17 -1.79
CA VAL A 42 -12.78 -13.68 -1.11
C VAL A 42 -13.94 -13.82 -2.09
N LEU A 43 -14.24 -12.77 -2.86
CA LEU A 43 -15.33 -12.80 -3.84
C LEU A 43 -15.05 -13.79 -4.97
N GLY A 44 -13.79 -13.94 -5.37
CA GLY A 44 -13.34 -14.89 -6.38
C GLY A 44 -13.58 -16.33 -5.94
N PHE A 45 -13.18 -16.70 -4.72
CA PHE A 45 -13.43 -18.03 -4.17
C PHE A 45 -14.93 -18.32 -4.02
N LEU A 46 -15.72 -17.35 -3.54
CA LEU A 46 -17.17 -17.49 -3.44
C LEU A 46 -17.82 -17.68 -4.82
N GLY A 47 -17.40 -16.89 -5.83
CA GLY A 47 -17.87 -17.02 -7.22
C GLY A 47 -17.47 -18.36 -7.85
N ARG A 48 -16.26 -18.84 -7.57
CA ARG A 48 -15.79 -20.16 -8.02
C ARG A 48 -16.61 -21.28 -7.39
N GLY A 49 -16.99 -21.15 -6.12
CA GLY A 49 -17.90 -22.07 -5.44
C GLY A 49 -19.29 -22.11 -6.08
N ARG A 50 -19.85 -20.95 -6.48
CA ARG A 50 -21.13 -20.89 -7.21
C ARG A 50 -21.07 -21.61 -8.56
N HIS A 51 -19.98 -21.43 -9.30
CA HIS A 51 -19.79 -22.16 -10.55
C HIS A 51 -19.73 -23.68 -10.34
N GLN A 52 -19.03 -24.16 -9.31
CA GLN A 52 -18.96 -25.58 -8.99
C GLN A 52 -20.33 -26.20 -8.63
N ARG A 53 -21.26 -25.40 -8.09
CA ARG A 53 -22.64 -25.82 -7.81
C ARG A 53 -23.59 -25.70 -9.00
N GLY A 54 -23.10 -25.27 -10.17
CA GLY A 54 -23.94 -25.02 -11.35
C GLY A 54 -24.82 -23.76 -11.26
N GLU A 55 -24.60 -22.92 -10.24
CA GLU A 55 -25.37 -21.68 -10.02
C GLU A 55 -24.87 -20.53 -10.91
N ALA A 56 -23.64 -20.63 -11.42
CA ALA A 56 -22.98 -19.61 -12.23
C ALA A 56 -22.27 -20.25 -13.43
N THR A 57 -22.14 -19.49 -14.52
CA THR A 57 -21.51 -19.95 -15.77
C THR A 57 -20.15 -19.30 -16.01
N ASN A 58 -19.73 -18.37 -15.15
CA ASN A 58 -18.52 -17.56 -15.32
C ASN A 58 -17.33 -18.04 -14.45
N GLY A 59 -17.14 -19.35 -14.33
CA GLY A 59 -16.09 -19.93 -13.49
C GLY A 59 -14.68 -19.48 -13.86
N GLY A 60 -14.41 -19.22 -15.14
CA GLY A 60 -13.14 -18.67 -15.62
C GLY A 60 -12.89 -17.23 -15.14
N VAL A 61 -13.94 -16.40 -15.13
CA VAL A 61 -13.87 -15.01 -14.63
C VAL A 61 -13.56 -14.99 -13.14
N ALA A 62 -14.22 -15.86 -12.36
CA ALA A 62 -13.93 -16.02 -10.94
C ALA A 62 -12.47 -16.44 -10.70
N THR A 63 -11.96 -17.42 -11.45
CA THR A 63 -10.55 -17.84 -11.36
C THR A 63 -9.59 -16.72 -11.73
N ALA A 64 -9.86 -15.95 -12.79
CA ALA A 64 -9.04 -14.81 -13.19
C ALA A 64 -9.00 -13.75 -12.07
N GLY A 65 -10.13 -13.45 -11.45
CA GLY A 65 -10.19 -12.55 -10.29
C GLY A 65 -9.35 -13.03 -9.11
N ILE A 66 -9.35 -14.33 -8.81
CA ILE A 66 -8.50 -14.91 -7.76
C ILE A 66 -7.02 -14.73 -8.10
N VAL A 67 -6.60 -15.12 -9.31
CA VAL A 67 -5.19 -15.07 -9.72
C VAL A 67 -4.68 -13.64 -9.72
N LEU A 68 -5.42 -12.71 -10.32
CA LEU A 68 -5.05 -11.30 -10.37
C LEU A 68 -5.05 -10.68 -8.96
N GLY A 69 -6.00 -11.03 -8.09
CA GLY A 69 -6.03 -10.59 -6.70
C GLY A 69 -4.82 -11.07 -5.90
N ALA A 70 -4.40 -12.32 -6.10
CA ALA A 70 -3.19 -12.87 -5.47
C ALA A 70 -1.93 -12.13 -5.93
N ILE A 71 -1.79 -11.92 -7.25
CA ILE A 71 -0.68 -11.15 -7.82
C ILE A 71 -0.66 -9.73 -7.25
N ALA A 72 -1.81 -9.05 -7.17
CA ALA A 72 -1.91 -7.72 -6.58
C ALA A 72 -1.44 -7.69 -5.12
N CYS A 73 -1.81 -8.70 -4.32
CA CYS A 73 -1.36 -8.81 -2.92
C CYS A 73 0.16 -8.97 -2.83
N VAL A 74 0.75 -9.87 -3.64
CA VAL A 74 2.20 -10.08 -3.66
C VAL A 74 2.94 -8.81 -4.09
N LEU A 75 2.50 -8.17 -5.16
CA LEU A 75 3.11 -6.91 -5.63
C LEU A 75 2.99 -5.80 -4.58
N SER A 76 1.85 -5.68 -3.91
CA SER A 76 1.66 -4.70 -2.84
C SER A 76 2.67 -4.91 -1.70
N LEU A 77 2.89 -6.16 -1.28
CA LEU A 77 3.89 -6.50 -0.26
C LEU A 77 5.31 -6.13 -0.70
N VAL A 78 5.64 -6.35 -1.97
CA VAL A 78 6.94 -5.92 -2.54
C VAL A 78 7.08 -4.40 -2.48
N PHE A 79 6.05 -3.65 -2.87
CA PHE A 79 6.06 -2.18 -2.78
C PHE A 79 6.17 -1.67 -1.34
N VAL A 80 5.53 -2.33 -0.36
CA VAL A 80 5.73 -2.00 1.06
C VAL A 80 7.21 -2.13 1.44
N GLY A 81 7.86 -3.23 1.04
CA GLY A 81 9.29 -3.41 1.28
C GLY A 81 10.16 -2.32 0.64
N ILE A 82 9.84 -1.94 -0.60
CA ILE A 82 10.51 -0.83 -1.31
C ILE A 82 10.32 0.48 -0.53
N TRP A 83 9.07 0.84 -0.19
CA TRP A 83 8.78 2.08 0.55
C TRP A 83 9.47 2.14 1.91
N VAL A 84 9.49 1.04 2.67
CA VAL A 84 10.18 0.97 3.96
C VAL A 84 11.69 1.13 3.76
N TYR A 85 12.28 0.39 2.83
CA TYR A 85 13.72 0.42 2.59
C TYR A 85 14.21 1.79 2.10
N PHE A 86 13.58 2.34 1.06
CA PHE A 86 13.95 3.64 0.52
C PHE A 86 13.56 4.78 1.46
N GLY A 87 12.40 4.69 2.12
CA GLY A 87 11.95 5.69 3.09
C GLY A 87 12.87 5.80 4.30
N GLN A 88 13.32 4.66 4.85
CA GLN A 88 14.29 4.66 5.94
C GLN A 88 15.64 5.22 5.49
N ARG A 89 16.17 4.78 4.34
CA ARG A 89 17.43 5.31 3.78
C ARG A 89 17.37 6.83 3.62
N TRP A 90 16.30 7.33 3.00
CA TRP A 90 16.13 8.76 2.79
C TRP A 90 15.98 9.52 4.11
N PHE A 91 15.24 8.98 5.08
CA PHE A 91 15.09 9.57 6.42
C PHE A 91 16.43 9.62 7.20
N ASP A 92 17.30 8.65 6.98
CA ASP A 92 18.65 8.63 7.54
C ASP A 92 19.54 9.70 6.90
N ASP A 93 19.50 9.84 5.57
CA ASP A 93 20.31 10.81 4.81
C ASP A 93 19.96 12.27 5.15
N ILE A 94 18.71 12.56 5.52
CA ILE A 94 18.28 13.89 6.00
C ILE A 94 18.54 14.13 7.49
N GLY A 95 19.15 13.16 8.21
CA GLY A 95 19.42 13.27 9.65
C GLY A 95 18.20 13.11 10.54
N GLY A 96 17.08 12.58 10.01
CA GLY A 96 15.83 12.44 10.74
C GLY A 96 15.90 11.49 11.93
N ARG A 97 16.64 10.37 11.82
CA ARG A 97 16.82 9.42 12.94
C ARG A 97 17.57 10.07 14.10
N ASP A 98 18.62 10.82 13.81
CA ASP A 98 19.43 11.49 14.84
C ASP A 98 18.60 12.56 15.55
N TYR A 99 17.75 13.29 14.81
CA TYR A 99 16.82 14.25 15.39
C TYR A 99 15.82 13.59 16.35
N VAL A 100 15.19 12.47 15.94
CA VAL A 100 14.26 11.74 16.82
C VAL A 100 14.97 11.19 18.06
N HIS A 101 16.18 10.66 17.91
CA HIS A 101 16.99 10.17 19.04
C HIS A 101 17.33 11.31 20.01
N CYS A 102 17.75 12.47 19.50
CA CYS A 102 18.03 13.67 20.30
C CYS A 102 16.79 14.16 21.06
N LEU A 103 15.63 14.21 20.40
CA LEU A 103 14.37 14.59 21.05
C LEU A 103 13.97 13.62 22.16
N GLN A 104 14.12 12.32 21.92
CA GLN A 104 13.83 11.30 22.94
C GLN A 104 14.75 11.43 24.15
N GLU A 105 16.03 11.76 23.95
CA GLU A 105 17.00 11.99 25.02
C GLU A 105 16.76 13.33 25.75
N ALA A 106 16.40 14.37 25.03
CA ALA A 106 16.10 15.70 25.58
C ALA A 106 14.88 15.70 26.51
N GLY A 107 13.88 14.84 26.26
CA GLY A 107 12.67 14.76 27.07
C GLY A 107 11.94 16.10 27.12
N ASP A 108 11.61 16.61 28.32
CA ASP A 108 10.89 17.87 28.53
C ASP A 108 11.81 19.11 28.61
N ASP A 109 13.12 18.95 28.40
CA ASP A 109 14.05 20.08 28.40
C ASP A 109 13.92 20.90 27.11
N THR A 110 13.20 22.02 27.24
CA THR A 110 12.96 22.96 26.14
C THR A 110 14.25 23.52 25.51
N VAL A 111 15.34 23.69 26.28
CA VAL A 111 16.62 24.19 25.75
C VAL A 111 17.34 23.10 24.98
N ALA A 112 17.25 21.85 25.44
CA ALA A 112 17.80 20.70 24.73
C ALA A 112 17.03 20.41 23.43
N GLN A 113 15.70 20.50 23.43
CA GLN A 113 14.87 20.36 22.22
C GLN A 113 15.24 21.38 21.14
N GLN A 114 15.43 22.66 21.53
CA GLN A 114 15.87 23.71 20.61
C GLN A 114 17.25 23.44 20.00
N ARG A 115 18.12 22.72 20.72
CA ARG A 115 19.43 22.31 20.19
C ARG A 115 19.26 21.24 19.11
N CYS A 116 18.41 20.24 19.36
CA CYS A 116 18.11 19.17 18.40
C CYS A 116 17.57 19.76 17.08
N GLU A 117 16.65 20.74 17.18
CA GLU A 117 16.06 21.42 16.02
C GLU A 117 17.11 22.15 15.17
N LYS A 118 17.97 22.96 15.81
CA LYS A 118 19.04 23.71 15.10
C LYS A 118 20.06 22.80 14.44
N GLU A 119 20.36 21.65 15.04
CA GLU A 119 21.31 20.69 14.46
C GLU A 119 20.71 19.98 13.24
N PHE A 120 19.42 19.63 13.33
CA PHE A 120 18.67 19.10 12.19
C PHE A 120 18.57 20.11 11.04
N GLU A 121 18.24 21.37 11.33
CA GLU A 121 18.16 22.45 10.33
C GLU A 121 19.47 22.58 9.53
N ARG A 122 20.63 22.59 10.21
CA ARG A 122 21.94 22.65 9.53
C ARG A 122 22.19 21.43 8.63
N ARG A 123 21.87 20.22 9.12
CA ARG A 123 22.07 18.99 8.34
C ARG A 123 21.19 18.98 7.08
N VAL A 124 19.96 19.48 7.20
CA VAL A 124 19.06 19.68 6.06
C VAL A 124 19.66 20.67 5.06
N GLU A 125 20.12 21.84 5.52
CA GLU A 125 20.76 22.84 4.66
C GLU A 125 21.97 22.29 3.90
N ASP A 126 22.83 21.53 4.60
CA ASP A 126 24.02 20.89 4.02
C ASP A 126 23.64 19.82 2.97
N SER A 127 22.66 18.95 3.26
CA SER A 127 22.20 17.92 2.32
C SER A 127 21.53 18.50 1.07
N PHE A 128 20.83 19.63 1.19
CA PHE A 128 20.19 20.30 0.06
C PHE A 128 21.10 21.33 -0.63
N GLY A 129 22.35 21.49 -0.17
CA GLY A 129 23.35 22.37 -0.77
C GLY A 129 22.96 23.84 -0.73
N VAL A 130 22.09 24.24 0.19
CA VAL A 130 21.62 25.63 0.36
C VAL A 130 22.63 26.43 1.18
N THR A 131 23.93 26.24 0.93
CA THR A 131 24.94 27.12 1.51
C THR A 131 24.86 28.44 0.74
N PRO A 132 24.48 29.58 1.34
CA PRO A 132 24.69 30.85 0.69
C PRO A 132 26.20 31.00 0.50
N THR A 133 26.66 30.85 -0.74
CA THR A 133 28.05 31.14 -1.12
C THR A 133 28.29 32.61 -0.81
N THR A 134 28.81 32.92 0.37
CA THR A 134 29.36 34.25 0.64
C THR A 134 30.62 34.39 -0.19
N SER A 135 30.47 34.85 -1.44
CA SER A 135 31.57 35.36 -2.24
C SER A 135 32.16 36.56 -1.49
N ARG A 136 33.34 36.39 -0.90
CA ARG A 136 34.20 37.50 -0.53
C ARG A 136 35.35 37.55 -1.51
#